data_AF-A0A950UP27-F1
#
_entry.id   AF-A0A950UP27-F1
#
_cell.length_a   1.000
_cell.length_b   1.000
_cell.length_c   1.000
_cell.angle_alpha   90.00
_cell.angle_beta   90.00
_cell.angle_gamma   90.00
#
_symmetry.space_group_name_H-M   'P 1'
#
loop_
_entity.id
_entity.type
_entity.pdbx_description
1 polymer ?
#
loop_
_entity_poly.entity_id
_entity_poly.type
_entity_poly.pdbx_seq_one_letter_code
_entity_poly.pdbx_strand_id
1 'polypeptide(L)'
;MEHPSQLPTPGTVAATKGSPVARGAIVGLIVGVAAAAAVVATSDGRTKHAIARPAEPDAGAQYIADWRRSQLGTWKVVLHWQRIVGSSRLDDEIRTAQRPPDRLSVALGSVDARRGDRRLSCASDADGHLHCRDAGAAPPYDQDVAGNEAVLRGQLLGPSRLYDVTATSSHCYDLRLRFSYPVPPYGRRARFCFDEATGAPTLRDIDRVEGRDVQEATSVSGDVTDADLAPPPGAGG
;
A
#
# COMPACT_ATOMS: atom_id res chain seq x y z
N MET A 1 -33.53 -15.89 -6.37
CA MET A 1 -32.73 -15.71 -5.14
C MET A 1 -31.29 -15.54 -5.59
N GLU A 2 -30.95 -14.32 -5.95
CA GLU A 2 -29.66 -13.95 -6.54
C GLU A 2 -28.75 -13.43 -5.44
N HIS A 3 -27.55 -14.00 -5.33
CA HIS A 3 -26.47 -13.49 -4.50
C HIS A 3 -25.77 -12.35 -5.26
N PRO A 4 -25.67 -11.12 -4.71
CA PRO A 4 -24.87 -10.08 -5.32
C PRO A 4 -23.39 -10.34 -5.03
N SER A 5 -22.63 -10.62 -6.08
CA SER A 5 -21.16 -10.62 -6.08
C SER A 5 -20.66 -9.20 -5.81
N GLN A 6 -20.12 -8.95 -4.62
CA GLN A 6 -19.40 -7.72 -4.30
C GLN A 6 -18.00 -7.77 -4.95
N LEU A 7 -17.77 -6.90 -5.92
CA LEU A 7 -16.41 -6.57 -6.39
C LEU A 7 -15.69 -5.74 -5.31
N PRO A 8 -14.39 -6.00 -5.05
CA PRO A 8 -13.62 -5.24 -4.07
C PRO A 8 -13.32 -3.82 -4.54
N THR A 9 -13.61 -2.84 -3.68
CA THR A 9 -13.23 -1.42 -3.86
C THR A 9 -11.71 -1.26 -3.73
N PRO A 10 -11.04 -0.54 -4.64
CA PRO A 10 -9.60 -0.30 -4.57
C PRO A 10 -9.28 0.80 -3.54
N GLY A 11 -9.50 0.54 -2.26
CA GLY A 11 -9.23 1.51 -1.19
C GLY A 11 -8.95 0.90 0.18
N THR A 12 -9.23 -0.38 0.40
CA THR A 12 -8.94 -1.06 1.67
C THR A 12 -8.77 -2.53 1.37
N VAL A 13 -7.54 -3.05 1.46
CA VAL A 13 -7.36 -4.50 1.50
C VAL A 13 -7.97 -4.95 2.82
N ALA A 14 -9.19 -5.49 2.76
CA ALA A 14 -9.81 -6.12 3.91
C ALA A 14 -8.87 -7.25 4.36
N ALA A 15 -8.32 -7.12 5.57
CA ALA A 15 -7.63 -8.20 6.23
C ALA A 15 -8.64 -9.33 6.46
N THR A 16 -8.57 -10.36 5.60
CA THR A 16 -9.38 -11.57 5.76
C THR A 16 -9.10 -12.16 7.13
N LYS A 17 -10.12 -12.23 7.98
CA LYS A 17 -10.07 -12.87 9.31
C LYS A 17 -9.49 -14.28 9.17
N GLY A 18 -8.36 -14.51 9.84
CA GLY A 18 -7.72 -15.82 9.90
C GLY A 18 -8.62 -16.84 10.58
N SER A 19 -8.87 -17.96 9.89
CA SER A 19 -9.40 -19.17 10.52
C SER A 19 -8.35 -19.75 11.48
N PRO A 20 -8.76 -20.24 12.67
CA PRO A 20 -7.84 -20.82 13.64
C PRO A 20 -7.24 -22.11 13.09
N VAL A 21 -5.92 -22.12 12.87
CA VAL A 21 -5.17 -23.34 12.59
C VAL A 21 -5.11 -24.17 13.87
N ALA A 22 -5.72 -25.35 13.81
CA ALA A 22 -5.67 -26.38 14.84
C ALA A 22 -4.22 -26.75 15.17
N ARG A 23 -3.87 -26.65 16.46
CA ARG A 23 -2.59 -27.11 17.01
C ARG A 23 -2.58 -28.64 17.03
N GLY A 24 -1.89 -29.26 16.08
CA GLY A 24 -1.47 -30.66 16.15
C GLY A 24 -0.15 -30.77 16.89
N ALA A 25 -0.14 -31.42 18.04
CA ALA A 25 1.06 -31.75 18.80
C ALA A 25 1.84 -32.89 18.09
N ILE A 26 3.12 -32.66 17.79
CA ILE A 26 4.04 -33.74 17.41
C ILE A 26 4.98 -33.97 18.58
N VAL A 27 4.80 -35.12 19.22
CA VAL A 27 5.73 -35.73 20.17
C VAL A 27 6.84 -36.40 19.34
N GLY A 28 8.09 -35.99 19.55
CA GLY A 28 9.25 -36.57 18.88
C GLY A 28 10.50 -36.44 19.75
N LEU A 29 10.83 -37.54 20.43
CA LEU A 29 11.95 -37.70 21.35
C LEU A 29 13.21 -38.07 20.55
N ILE A 30 14.31 -37.30 20.68
CA ILE A 30 15.65 -37.75 20.28
C ILE A 30 16.64 -37.44 21.41
N VAL A 31 17.17 -38.53 21.96
CA VAL A 31 18.33 -38.64 22.85
C VAL A 31 19.57 -38.82 21.97
N GLY A 32 20.68 -38.15 22.28
CA GLY A 32 21.97 -38.44 21.63
C GLY A 32 23.11 -37.51 22.03
N VAL A 33 24.04 -38.05 22.82
CA VAL A 33 25.20 -37.41 23.46
C VAL A 33 26.46 -37.47 22.58
N ALA A 34 27.41 -36.58 22.88
CA ALA A 34 28.87 -36.61 22.65
C ALA A 34 29.44 -36.06 21.32
N ALA A 35 30.25 -35.00 21.43
CA ALA A 35 31.71 -35.09 21.53
C ALA A 35 32.34 -33.77 21.05
N ALA A 36 33.07 -33.10 21.95
CA ALA A 36 33.89 -31.95 21.63
C ALA A 36 35.13 -32.38 20.83
N ALA A 37 35.30 -31.82 19.64
CA ALA A 37 36.58 -31.78 18.94
C ALA A 37 37.00 -30.32 18.79
N ALA A 38 37.90 -29.87 19.67
CA ALA A 38 38.57 -28.59 19.53
C ALA A 38 39.64 -28.71 18.44
N VAL A 39 39.34 -28.21 17.24
CA VAL A 39 40.35 -27.99 16.20
C VAL A 39 40.96 -26.62 16.43
N VAL A 40 42.19 -26.60 16.95
CA VAL A 40 43.03 -25.40 16.99
C VAL A 40 43.55 -25.16 15.58
N ALA A 41 42.87 -24.33 14.82
CA ALA A 41 43.38 -23.80 13.55
C ALA A 41 44.08 -22.47 13.85
N THR A 42 45.41 -22.47 13.87
CA THR A 42 46.23 -21.25 13.81
C THR A 42 46.13 -20.68 12.40
N SER A 43 45.12 -19.86 12.14
CA SER A 43 45.09 -19.01 10.96
C SER A 43 45.68 -17.65 11.32
N ASP A 44 46.81 -17.34 10.70
CA ASP A 44 47.40 -16.00 10.63
C ASP A 44 46.41 -15.03 9.97
N GLY A 45 45.46 -14.56 10.76
CA GLY A 45 44.40 -13.66 10.34
C GLY A 45 44.92 -12.24 10.27
N ARG A 46 45.65 -11.90 9.19
CA ARG A 46 45.85 -10.52 8.74
C ARG A 46 44.46 -9.91 8.53
N THR A 47 43.91 -9.33 9.59
CA THR A 47 42.57 -8.74 9.62
C THR A 47 42.65 -7.50 8.73
N LYS A 48 42.32 -7.68 7.46
CA LYS A 48 41.98 -6.55 6.61
C LYS A 48 40.79 -5.91 7.30
N HIS A 49 41.02 -4.78 7.96
CA HIS A 49 39.96 -3.91 8.46
C HIS A 49 39.11 -3.53 7.24
N ALA A 50 38.10 -4.35 6.95
CA ALA A 50 37.04 -3.98 6.05
C ALA A 50 36.41 -2.75 6.69
N ILE A 51 36.66 -1.59 6.08
CA ILE A 51 36.01 -0.34 6.44
C ILE A 51 34.51 -0.66 6.41
N ALA A 52 33.89 -0.67 7.58
CA ALA A 52 32.47 -0.95 7.71
C ALA A 52 31.76 0.14 6.91
N ARG A 53 31.29 -0.23 5.72
CA ARG A 53 30.42 0.64 4.92
C ARG A 53 29.22 0.95 5.82
N PRO A 54 28.83 2.23 5.99
CA PRO A 54 27.65 2.58 6.76
C PRO A 54 26.50 1.68 6.28
N ALA A 55 25.79 1.05 7.22
CA ALA A 55 24.65 0.23 6.86
C ALA A 55 23.72 1.08 6.01
N GLU A 56 23.44 0.63 4.78
CA GLU A 56 22.47 1.32 3.94
C GLU A 56 21.15 1.37 4.72
N PRO A 57 20.52 2.55 4.84
CA PRO A 57 19.30 2.67 5.60
C PRO A 57 18.21 1.77 4.99
N ASP A 58 17.44 1.12 5.87
CA ASP A 58 16.44 0.12 5.48
C ASP A 58 15.34 0.76 4.62
N ALA A 59 15.37 0.49 3.31
CA ALA A 59 14.41 1.01 2.34
C ALA A 59 12.96 0.66 2.69
N GLY A 60 12.71 -0.46 3.37
CA GLY A 60 11.37 -0.82 3.85
C GLY A 60 10.88 0.16 4.92
N ALA A 61 11.76 0.51 5.86
CA ALA A 61 11.43 1.49 6.91
C ALA A 61 11.23 2.90 6.33
N GLN A 62 12.02 3.28 5.32
CA GLN A 62 11.87 4.55 4.62
C GLN A 62 10.55 4.63 3.85
N TYR A 63 10.19 3.59 3.09
CA TYR A 63 8.90 3.51 2.40
C TYR A 63 7.73 3.67 3.38
N ILE A 64 7.78 3.00 4.54
CA ILE A 64 6.74 3.12 5.56
C ILE A 64 6.65 4.55 6.11
N ALA A 65 7.78 5.22 6.33
CA ALA A 65 7.79 6.61 6.77
C ALA A 65 7.20 7.57 5.74
N ASP A 66 7.52 7.38 4.45
CA ASP A 66 6.95 8.17 3.35
C ASP A 66 5.47 7.90 3.16
N TRP A 67 5.05 6.63 3.24
CA TRP A 67 3.64 6.25 3.24
C TRP A 67 2.90 6.93 4.41
N ARG A 68 3.47 6.93 5.62
CA ARG A 68 2.85 7.60 6.77
C ARG A 68 2.77 9.11 6.55
N ARG A 69 3.82 9.74 6.01
CA ARG A 69 3.80 11.16 5.62
C ARG A 69 2.68 11.43 4.61
N SER A 70 2.48 10.55 3.63
CA SER A 70 1.39 10.67 2.66
C SER A 70 0.01 10.64 3.30
N GLN A 71 -0.19 9.86 4.38
CA GLN A 71 -1.47 9.83 5.10
C GLN A 71 -1.67 11.05 5.99
N LEU A 72 -0.60 11.60 6.57
CA LEU A 72 -0.71 12.74 7.48
C LEU A 72 -0.62 14.10 6.77
N GLY A 73 -0.19 14.13 5.51
CA GLY A 73 -0.02 15.33 4.71
C GLY A 73 -1.33 15.91 4.19
N THR A 74 -1.30 17.21 3.88
CA THR A 74 -2.35 17.93 3.15
C THR A 74 -1.90 18.10 1.70
N TRP A 75 -2.65 17.54 0.77
CA TRP A 75 -2.31 17.57 -0.66
C TRP A 75 -3.51 17.27 -1.54
N LYS A 76 -3.40 17.68 -2.80
CA LYS A 76 -4.23 17.18 -3.90
C LYS A 76 -3.34 16.73 -5.06
N VAL A 77 -3.78 15.69 -5.74
CA VAL A 77 -3.09 15.08 -6.87
C VAL A 77 -4.10 14.70 -7.95
N VAL A 78 -3.70 14.92 -9.20
CA VAL A 78 -4.35 14.32 -10.37
C VAL A 78 -3.40 13.29 -10.93
N LEU A 79 -3.89 12.06 -11.09
CA LEU A 79 -3.15 10.92 -11.58
C LEU A 79 -3.75 10.47 -12.91
N HIS A 80 -2.92 10.27 -13.92
CA HIS A 80 -3.29 9.47 -15.07
C HIS A 80 -3.23 8.00 -14.68
N TRP A 81 -4.35 7.30 -14.81
CA TRP A 81 -4.45 5.86 -14.54
C TRP A 81 -4.50 5.05 -15.82
N GLN A 82 -3.81 3.92 -15.81
CA GLN A 82 -3.79 2.96 -16.90
C GLN A 82 -3.93 1.54 -16.36
N ARG A 83 -4.69 0.70 -17.05
CA ARG A 83 -4.65 -0.75 -16.89
C ARG A 83 -4.26 -1.41 -18.20
N ILE A 84 -3.26 -2.28 -18.14
CA ILE A 84 -2.71 -3.00 -19.29
C ILE A 84 -2.93 -4.49 -19.08
N VAL A 85 -3.61 -5.14 -20.05
CA VAL A 85 -3.88 -6.58 -20.07
C VAL A 85 -3.59 -7.12 -21.47
N GLY A 86 -2.49 -7.82 -21.64
CA GLY A 86 -2.03 -8.26 -22.97
C GLY A 86 -1.77 -7.06 -23.88
N SER A 87 -2.47 -7.00 -25.03
CA SER A 87 -2.44 -5.84 -25.94
C SER A 87 -3.51 -4.79 -25.66
N SER A 88 -4.42 -5.05 -24.71
CA SER A 88 -5.50 -4.12 -24.36
C SER A 88 -5.05 -3.12 -23.31
N ARG A 89 -5.56 -1.90 -23.43
CA ARG A 89 -5.30 -0.80 -22.51
C ARG A 89 -6.59 -0.07 -22.19
N LEU A 90 -6.74 0.30 -20.93
CA LEU A 90 -7.79 1.19 -20.42
C LEU A 90 -7.10 2.37 -19.74
N ASP A 91 -7.64 3.56 -19.93
CA ASP A 91 -7.11 4.82 -19.41
C ASP A 91 -8.22 5.58 -18.68
N ASP A 92 -7.87 6.26 -17.59
CA ASP A 92 -8.76 7.17 -16.87
C ASP A 92 -7.94 8.22 -16.09
N GLU A 93 -8.62 9.17 -15.47
CA GLU A 93 -8.06 10.11 -14.51
C GLU A 93 -8.54 9.78 -13.10
N ILE A 94 -7.61 9.82 -12.14
CA ILE A 94 -7.91 9.74 -10.71
C ILE A 94 -7.59 11.08 -10.08
N ARG A 95 -8.56 11.66 -9.37
CA ARG A 95 -8.37 12.89 -8.61
C ARG A 95 -8.46 12.56 -7.15
N THR A 96 -7.46 12.95 -6.36
CA THR A 96 -7.50 12.75 -4.91
C THR A 96 -7.13 14.04 -4.21
N ALA A 97 -7.90 14.41 -3.19
CA ALA A 97 -7.60 15.50 -2.28
C ALA A 97 -7.64 14.97 -0.84
N GLN A 98 -6.74 15.47 0.00
CA GLN A 98 -6.61 15.07 1.37
C GLN A 98 -6.22 16.26 2.24
N ARG A 99 -6.95 16.43 3.33
CA ARG A 99 -6.61 17.32 4.45
C ARG A 99 -7.09 16.60 5.71
N PRO A 100 -6.22 15.77 6.33
CA PRO A 100 -6.65 14.83 7.34
C PRO A 100 -7.50 15.47 8.45
N PRO A 101 -8.62 14.83 8.87
CA PRO A 101 -9.03 13.47 8.49
C PRO A 101 -9.82 13.40 7.17
N ASP A 102 -10.08 14.52 6.52
CA ASP A 102 -10.90 14.58 5.31
C ASP A 102 -10.10 14.10 4.10
N ARG A 103 -10.74 13.28 3.28
CA ARG A 103 -10.15 12.75 2.05
C ARG A 103 -11.24 12.49 1.03
N LEU A 104 -10.95 12.77 -0.23
CA LEU A 104 -11.82 12.48 -1.34
C LEU A 104 -11.01 11.89 -2.48
N SER A 105 -11.49 10.80 -3.08
CA SER A 105 -10.90 10.16 -4.25
C SER A 105 -12.00 9.95 -5.28
N VAL A 106 -11.82 10.49 -6.48
CA VAL A 106 -12.69 10.29 -7.65
C VAL A 106 -11.94 9.45 -8.65
N ALA A 107 -12.54 8.34 -9.08
CA ALA A 107 -11.97 7.43 -10.08
C ALA A 107 -13.08 6.61 -10.74
N LEU A 108 -13.03 6.39 -12.05
CA LEU A 108 -13.88 5.41 -12.76
C LEU A 108 -15.38 5.56 -12.46
N GLY A 109 -15.89 6.79 -12.41
CA GLY A 109 -17.31 7.08 -12.11
C GLY A 109 -17.72 6.81 -10.65
N SER A 110 -16.76 6.63 -9.75
CA SER A 110 -16.97 6.43 -8.32
C SER A 110 -16.26 7.51 -7.51
N VAL A 111 -16.84 7.82 -6.34
CA VAL A 111 -16.24 8.70 -5.35
C VAL A 111 -16.22 7.99 -4.01
N ASP A 112 -15.02 7.80 -3.47
CA ASP A 112 -14.82 7.40 -2.09
C ASP A 112 -14.39 8.63 -1.29
N ALA A 113 -15.11 8.93 -0.21
CA ALA A 113 -14.76 10.07 0.63
C ALA A 113 -14.85 9.75 2.13
N ARG A 114 -14.00 10.42 2.90
CA ARG A 114 -14.07 10.55 4.34
C ARG A 114 -14.29 12.02 4.66
N ARG A 115 -15.28 12.30 5.51
CA ARG A 115 -15.55 13.62 6.06
C ARG A 115 -15.69 13.52 7.58
N GLY A 116 -14.68 13.99 8.30
CA GLY A 116 -14.55 13.82 9.75
C GLY A 116 -14.54 12.36 10.18
N ASP A 117 -15.62 11.95 10.84
CA ASP A 117 -15.87 10.61 11.35
C ASP A 117 -16.86 9.80 10.50
N ARG A 118 -17.22 10.29 9.30
CA ARG A 118 -18.13 9.62 8.37
C ARG A 118 -17.42 9.20 7.09
N ARG A 119 -17.87 8.09 6.52
CA ARG A 119 -17.52 7.67 5.16
C ARG A 119 -18.68 7.90 4.23
N LEU A 120 -18.38 8.33 3.01
CA LEU A 120 -19.33 8.49 1.92
C LEU A 120 -18.87 7.59 0.77
N SER A 121 -19.83 6.96 0.11
CA SER A 121 -19.61 6.19 -1.10
C SER A 121 -20.58 6.71 -2.14
N CYS A 122 -20.05 7.18 -3.25
CA CYS A 122 -20.85 7.67 -4.36
C CYS A 122 -20.53 6.92 -5.65
N ALA A 123 -21.55 6.75 -6.48
CA ALA A 123 -21.41 6.19 -7.81
C ALA A 123 -22.32 6.95 -8.78
N SER A 124 -21.85 7.10 -10.01
CA SER A 124 -22.68 7.63 -11.10
C SER A 124 -23.72 6.59 -11.53
N ASP A 125 -24.94 7.03 -11.80
CA ASP A 125 -25.94 6.22 -12.49
C ASP A 125 -25.70 6.19 -14.01
N ALA A 126 -26.62 5.56 -14.76
CA ALA A 126 -26.54 5.47 -16.22
C ALA A 126 -26.61 6.83 -16.93
N ASP A 127 -27.22 7.83 -16.28
CA ASP A 127 -27.36 9.20 -16.79
C ASP A 127 -26.18 10.09 -16.36
N GLY A 128 -25.23 9.53 -15.60
CA GLY A 128 -24.02 10.21 -15.11
C GLY A 128 -24.21 11.01 -13.83
N HIS A 129 -25.39 10.94 -13.20
CA HIS A 129 -25.66 11.63 -11.94
C HIS A 129 -25.00 10.92 -10.77
N LEU A 130 -24.24 11.66 -9.96
CA LEU A 130 -23.56 11.10 -8.81
C LEU A 130 -24.52 10.92 -7.62
N HIS A 131 -24.74 9.68 -7.21
CA HIS A 131 -25.54 9.34 -6.03
C HIS A 131 -24.64 8.95 -4.87
N CYS A 132 -24.66 9.76 -3.81
CA CYS A 132 -23.88 9.51 -2.60
C CYS A 132 -24.74 8.87 -1.50
N ARG A 133 -24.19 7.87 -0.83
CA ARG A 133 -24.75 7.31 0.40
C ARG A 133 -23.75 7.37 1.54
N ASP A 134 -24.30 7.44 2.75
CA ASP A 134 -23.53 7.25 3.98
C ASP A 134 -23.04 5.80 4.06
N ALA A 135 -21.71 5.62 4.10
CA ALA A 135 -21.04 4.33 4.23
C ALA A 135 -20.72 3.98 5.70
N GLY A 136 -21.32 4.70 6.65
CA GLY A 136 -21.21 4.47 8.07
C GLY A 136 -20.10 5.28 8.73
N ALA A 137 -19.91 5.01 10.03
CA ALA A 137 -18.83 5.62 10.81
C ALA A 137 -17.45 5.21 10.26
N ALA A 138 -16.51 6.15 10.32
CA ALA A 138 -15.09 5.95 10.13
C ALA A 138 -14.43 5.75 11.50
N PRO A 139 -13.44 4.86 11.63
CA PRO A 139 -12.64 4.81 12.86
C PRO A 139 -11.89 6.15 13.07
N PRO A 140 -11.42 6.45 14.30
CA PRO A 140 -10.49 7.54 14.53
C PRO A 140 -9.31 7.51 13.54
N TYR A 141 -8.96 8.66 12.96
CA TYR A 141 -8.05 8.71 11.82
C TYR A 141 -6.63 8.22 12.17
N ASP A 142 -6.14 8.57 13.36
CA ASP A 142 -4.87 8.11 13.90
C ASP A 142 -4.81 6.58 14.05
N GLN A 143 -5.91 5.95 14.48
CA GLN A 143 -6.02 4.50 14.56
C GLN A 143 -6.00 3.85 13.18
N ASP A 144 -6.66 4.46 12.19
CA ASP A 144 -6.64 3.99 10.80
C ASP A 144 -5.22 4.06 10.21
N VAL A 145 -4.52 5.19 10.40
CA VAL A 145 -3.11 5.34 9.97
C VAL A 145 -2.21 4.33 10.66
N ALA A 146 -2.33 4.16 11.99
CA ALA A 146 -1.53 3.19 12.75
C ALA A 146 -1.82 1.74 12.35
N GLY A 147 -3.08 1.39 12.09
CA GLY A 147 -3.48 0.06 11.65
C GLY A 147 -2.90 -0.28 10.28
N ASN A 148 -3.01 0.64 9.33
CA ASN A 148 -2.45 0.47 7.98
C ASN A 148 -0.91 0.44 8.01
N GLU A 149 -0.26 1.24 8.85
CA GLU A 149 1.19 1.17 9.07
C GLU A 149 1.61 -0.20 9.61
N ALA A 150 0.90 -0.73 10.60
CA ALA A 150 1.20 -2.04 11.18
C ALA A 150 1.11 -3.17 10.14
N VAL A 151 0.14 -3.11 9.23
CA VAL A 151 0.02 -4.03 8.09
C VAL A 151 1.26 -3.92 7.19
N LEU A 152 1.68 -2.71 6.82
CA LEU A 152 2.89 -2.51 6.01
C LEU A 152 4.13 -3.05 6.69
N ARG A 153 4.32 -2.77 7.99
CA ARG A 153 5.44 -3.29 8.77
C ARG A 153 5.49 -4.83 8.73
N GLY A 154 4.35 -5.49 8.90
CA GLY A 154 4.27 -6.95 8.83
C GLY A 154 4.58 -7.53 7.44
N GLN A 155 4.32 -6.77 6.38
CA GLN A 155 4.56 -7.21 5.00
C GLN A 155 5.99 -6.90 4.51
N LEU A 156 6.64 -5.87 5.04
CA LEU A 156 7.88 -5.32 4.47
C LEU A 156 9.11 -5.50 5.37
N LEU A 157 8.92 -5.68 6.67
CA LEU A 157 10.02 -5.73 7.64
C LEU A 157 10.18 -7.13 8.25
N GLY A 158 11.38 -7.41 8.76
CA GLY A 158 11.70 -8.64 9.47
C GLY A 158 12.02 -9.84 8.58
N PRO A 159 12.30 -11.01 9.18
CA PRO A 159 12.76 -12.19 8.47
C PRO A 159 11.67 -12.82 7.58
N SER A 160 10.41 -12.76 8.01
CA SER A 160 9.24 -13.32 7.34
C SER A 160 8.49 -12.32 6.43
N ARG A 161 9.11 -11.18 6.09
CA ARG A 161 8.51 -10.19 5.18
C ARG A 161 8.08 -10.83 3.86
N LEU A 162 6.98 -10.33 3.30
CA LEU A 162 6.38 -10.77 2.04
C LEU A 162 7.08 -10.16 0.82
N TYR A 163 7.57 -8.93 0.94
CA TYR A 163 8.27 -8.22 -0.14
C TYR A 163 9.69 -7.85 0.26
N ASP A 164 10.61 -7.88 -0.72
CA ASP A 164 11.87 -7.14 -0.65
C ASP A 164 11.62 -5.71 -1.12
N VAL A 165 12.19 -4.73 -0.41
CA VAL A 165 12.06 -3.30 -0.74
C VAL A 165 13.43 -2.75 -1.10
N THR A 166 13.51 -2.03 -2.22
CA THR A 166 14.72 -1.33 -2.65
C THR A 166 14.38 0.11 -2.99
N ALA A 167 15.14 1.06 -2.44
CA ALA A 167 15.05 2.46 -2.86
C ALA A 167 15.72 2.61 -4.23
N THR A 168 15.00 3.18 -5.20
CA THR A 168 15.53 3.45 -6.55
C THR A 168 15.98 4.89 -6.72
N SER A 169 15.38 5.79 -5.95
CA SER A 169 15.78 7.19 -5.75
C SER A 169 15.25 7.68 -4.40
N SER A 170 15.51 8.94 -4.05
CA SER A 170 14.78 9.59 -2.96
C SER A 170 13.28 9.44 -3.18
N HIS A 171 12.57 8.97 -2.16
CA HIS A 171 11.11 8.80 -2.14
C HIS A 171 10.50 7.85 -3.18
N CYS A 172 11.30 7.01 -3.84
CA CYS A 172 10.83 5.98 -4.76
C CYS A 172 11.32 4.59 -4.37
N TYR A 173 10.42 3.63 -4.34
CA TYR A 173 10.66 2.29 -3.81
C TYR A 173 10.09 1.22 -4.72
N ASP A 174 10.91 0.22 -5.02
CA ASP A 174 10.50 -1.00 -5.69
C ASP A 174 10.24 -2.09 -4.64
N LEU A 175 9.06 -2.70 -4.71
CA LEU A 175 8.65 -3.86 -3.92
C LEU A 175 8.65 -5.09 -4.81
N ARG A 176 9.34 -6.16 -4.40
CA ARG A 176 9.36 -7.44 -5.11
C ARG A 176 8.88 -8.56 -4.21
N LEU A 177 7.86 -9.29 -4.64
CA LEU A 177 7.32 -10.42 -3.91
C LEU A 177 8.40 -11.52 -3.75
N ARG A 178 8.60 -12.02 -2.52
CA ARG A 178 9.66 -12.99 -2.19
C ARG A 178 9.31 -14.44 -2.47
N PHE A 179 8.03 -14.79 -2.38
CA PHE A 179 7.54 -16.15 -2.52
C PHE A 179 6.19 -16.17 -3.24
N SER A 180 5.81 -17.33 -3.77
CA SER A 180 4.51 -17.48 -4.43
C SER A 180 3.39 -17.23 -3.41
N TYR A 181 2.55 -16.25 -3.72
CA TYR A 181 1.38 -15.89 -2.92
C TYR A 181 0.21 -15.74 -3.88
N PRO A 182 -0.94 -16.41 -3.69
CA PRO A 182 -1.98 -16.46 -4.71
C PRO A 182 -2.56 -15.11 -5.11
N VAL A 183 -2.75 -14.21 -4.14
CA VAL A 183 -3.32 -12.86 -4.36
C VAL A 183 -2.47 -11.83 -3.62
N PRO A 184 -1.27 -11.51 -4.12
CA PRO A 184 -0.33 -10.65 -3.41
C PRO A 184 -0.87 -9.21 -3.38
N PRO A 185 -0.93 -8.53 -2.21
CA PRO A 185 -1.55 -7.20 -2.08
C PRO A 185 -1.01 -6.13 -3.05
N TYR A 186 0.29 -6.22 -3.38
CA TYR A 186 1.01 -5.31 -4.27
C TYR A 186 1.55 -6.02 -5.50
N GLY A 187 0.88 -7.09 -5.95
CA GLY A 187 1.30 -7.83 -7.13
C GLY A 187 2.62 -8.58 -6.93
N ARG A 188 3.23 -9.00 -8.05
CA ARG A 188 4.57 -9.62 -8.04
C ARG A 188 5.66 -8.57 -7.89
N ARG A 189 5.41 -7.38 -8.46
CA ARG A 189 6.28 -6.21 -8.41
C ARG A 189 5.41 -4.98 -8.27
N ALA A 190 5.87 -4.02 -7.50
CA ALA A 190 5.28 -2.70 -7.47
C ALA A 190 6.36 -1.62 -7.34
N ARG A 191 6.06 -0.43 -7.84
CA ARG A 191 6.82 0.79 -7.61
C ARG A 191 5.91 1.85 -7.02
N PHE A 192 6.39 2.51 -5.99
CA PHE A 192 5.71 3.63 -5.34
C PHE A 192 6.65 4.82 -5.24
N CYS A 193 6.18 5.99 -5.65
CA CYS A 193 6.89 7.25 -5.44
C CYS A 193 6.01 8.26 -4.70
N PHE A 194 6.66 9.13 -3.95
CA PHE A 194 6.02 10.21 -3.20
C PHE A 194 6.68 11.54 -3.56
N ASP A 195 5.86 12.60 -3.58
CA ASP A 195 6.32 13.98 -3.65
C ASP A 195 7.06 14.35 -2.35
N GLU A 196 8.21 15.00 -2.48
CA GLU A 196 9.07 15.35 -1.35
C GLU A 196 8.42 16.42 -0.46
N ALA A 197 7.83 17.45 -1.08
CA ALA A 197 7.30 18.61 -0.38
C ALA A 197 6.01 18.30 0.39
N THR A 198 5.09 17.56 -0.23
CA THR A 198 3.74 17.32 0.30
C THR A 198 3.55 15.90 0.85
N GLY A 199 4.39 14.95 0.44
CA GLY A 199 4.18 13.52 0.69
C GLY A 199 3.12 12.88 -0.20
N ALA A 200 2.52 13.60 -1.16
CA ALA A 200 1.50 13.05 -2.05
C ALA A 200 2.03 11.87 -2.87
N PRO A 201 1.25 10.81 -3.13
CA PRO A 201 1.68 9.73 -4.02
C PRO A 201 1.79 10.25 -5.47
N THR A 202 2.95 10.07 -6.10
CA THR A 202 3.23 10.52 -7.47
C THR A 202 3.32 9.40 -8.49
N LEU A 203 3.64 8.19 -8.03
CA LEU A 203 3.62 6.99 -8.86
C LEU A 203 3.11 5.80 -8.05
N ARG A 204 2.24 5.01 -8.66
CA ARG A 204 1.88 3.67 -8.22
C ARG A 204 1.77 2.77 -9.43
N ASP A 205 2.75 1.90 -9.61
CA ASP A 205 2.84 0.96 -10.71
C ASP A 205 2.86 -0.45 -10.13
N ILE A 206 1.85 -1.27 -10.42
CA ILE A 206 1.69 -2.60 -9.84
C ILE A 206 1.53 -3.62 -10.96
N ASP A 207 2.46 -4.57 -11.03
CA ASP A 207 2.42 -5.72 -11.93
C ASP A 207 1.83 -6.95 -11.21
N ARG A 208 0.70 -7.44 -11.72
CA ARG A 208 0.02 -8.66 -11.24
C ARG A 208 -0.06 -9.70 -12.35
N VAL A 209 -0.55 -10.89 -12.02
CA VAL A 209 -0.70 -11.96 -13.02
C VAL A 209 -1.80 -11.62 -14.04
N GLU A 210 -2.83 -10.92 -13.59
CA GLU A 210 -4.01 -10.51 -14.37
C GLU A 210 -3.81 -9.22 -15.18
N GLY A 211 -2.71 -8.48 -14.96
CA GLY A 211 -2.44 -7.21 -15.63
C GLY A 211 -1.58 -6.27 -14.80
N ARG A 212 -1.23 -5.13 -15.41
CA ARG A 212 -0.46 -4.06 -14.80
C ARG A 212 -1.32 -2.81 -14.65
N ASP A 213 -1.39 -2.25 -13.46
CA ASP A 213 -2.04 -0.97 -13.21
C ASP A 213 -0.96 0.10 -12.96
N VAL A 214 -1.05 1.25 -13.63
CA VAL A 214 -0.13 2.39 -13.46
C VAL A 214 -0.96 3.61 -13.08
N GLN A 215 -0.52 4.36 -12.07
CA GLN A 215 -1.04 5.66 -11.68
C GLN A 215 0.15 6.62 -11.63
N GLU A 216 0.16 7.65 -12.46
CA GLU A 216 1.26 8.62 -12.52
C GLU A 216 0.71 10.04 -12.39
N ALA A 217 1.29 10.82 -11.49
CA ALA A 217 0.81 12.17 -11.22
C ALA A 217 1.08 13.09 -12.41
N THR A 218 0.02 13.77 -12.86
CA THR A 218 0.10 14.85 -13.85
C THR A 218 0.10 16.22 -13.17
N SER A 219 -0.40 16.31 -11.93
CA SER A 219 -0.29 17.51 -11.09
C SER A 219 -0.32 17.16 -9.60
N VAL A 220 0.42 17.93 -8.79
CA VAL A 220 0.49 17.83 -7.32
C VAL A 220 0.44 19.24 -6.74
N SER A 221 -0.27 19.44 -5.64
CA SER A 221 -0.28 20.70 -4.89
C SER A 221 -0.54 20.44 -3.40
N GLY A 222 0.06 21.26 -2.53
CA GLY A 222 -0.24 21.29 -1.09
C GLY A 222 -1.45 22.16 -0.73
N ASP A 223 -2.00 22.93 -1.67
CA ASP A 223 -3.08 23.89 -1.43
C ASP A 223 -4.45 23.24 -1.61
N VAL A 224 -5.00 22.74 -0.50
CA VAL A 224 -6.29 22.03 -0.46
C VAL A 224 -7.39 22.90 0.13
N THR A 225 -8.38 23.21 -0.70
CA THR A 225 -9.57 23.97 -0.34
C THR A 225 -10.76 23.06 -0.04
N ASP A 226 -11.83 23.60 0.54
CA ASP A 226 -13.06 22.84 0.81
C ASP A 226 -13.73 22.32 -0.47
N ALA A 227 -13.56 23.05 -1.59
CA ALA A 227 -14.05 22.62 -2.90
C ALA A 227 -13.33 21.39 -3.42
N ASP A 228 -12.04 21.22 -3.11
CA ASP A 228 -11.27 20.03 -3.50
C ASP A 228 -11.74 18.77 -2.72
N LEU A 229 -12.35 18.95 -1.54
CA LEU A 229 -12.88 17.89 -0.66
C LEU A 229 -14.41 17.72 -0.78
N ALA A 230 -15.03 18.44 -1.71
CA ALA A 230 -16.44 18.27 -2.06
C ALA A 230 -16.55 17.27 -3.23
N PRO A 231 -17.52 16.34 -3.20
CA PRO A 231 -17.87 15.58 -4.38
C PRO A 231 -18.11 16.53 -5.56
N PRO A 232 -17.61 16.21 -6.77
CA PRO A 232 -17.75 17.08 -7.92
C PRO A 232 -19.24 17.41 -8.14
N PRO A 233 -19.57 18.68 -8.44
CA PRO A 233 -20.95 19.07 -8.68
C PRO A 233 -21.46 18.38 -9.96
N GLY A 234 -22.50 17.55 -9.82
CA GLY A 234 -23.17 16.85 -10.93
C GLY A 234 -23.94 15.60 -10.48
N ALA A 235 -25.28 15.57 -10.48
CA ALA A 235 -26.23 16.62 -10.84
C ALA A 235 -27.47 16.45 -9.95
N GLY A 236 -27.79 17.50 -9.18
CA GLY A 236 -29.01 17.55 -8.39
C GLY A 236 -30.24 17.50 -9.30
N GLY A 237 -31.06 16.49 -9.08
CA GLY A 237 -32.50 16.46 -9.27
C GLY A 237 -33.09 15.81 -8.05
#